data_AF-A0A2G6FI79-F1
#
_entry.id   AF-A0A2G6FI79-F1
#
_cell.length_a   1.000
_cell.length_b   1.000
_cell.length_c   1.000
_cell.angle_alpha   90.00
_cell.angle_beta   90.00
_cell.angle_gamma   90.00
#
_symmetry.space_group_name_H-M   'P 1'
#
loop_
_entity.id
_entity.type
_entity.pdbx_description
1 polymer ?
#
loop_
_entity_poly.entity_id
_entity_poly.type
_entity_poly.pdbx_seq_one_letter_code
_entity_poly.pdbx_strand_id
1 'polypeptide(L)'
;MNLDDLITALILIASFYGLFFIGKLVNDFLHREYRLTEELVEKDNPALALAISGYYLGLVLAIGGALSGPSNGVISDLIDLVIYGLEAVVLLNLSWWCCDRLILNRCKLADELIRDRNAGAGAVCFGAFTASGIIIFGSITGTGGNIWTALVFWGIGQGLLVVTTKVYDGITSYSIHDEIEKDNVAAGVGFAGALAAIGIITGFAARLDFTSWENSLYDFVTMAVFGFVMLPVARVLTDRILLPTRRLSDEIAGQEVPNIGAAFIEAVSYIGAAFVICWCA
;
A
#
# COMPACT_ATOMS: atom_id res chain seq x y z
N MET A 1 -21.61 3.96 -26.57
CA MET A 1 -22.03 4.25 -25.19
C MET A 1 -23.33 4.99 -25.30
N ASN A 2 -24.42 4.39 -24.82
CA ASN A 2 -25.74 5.02 -24.89
C ASN A 2 -25.91 6.00 -23.72
N LEU A 3 -26.95 6.83 -23.77
CA LEU A 3 -27.19 7.86 -22.76
C LEU A 3 -27.33 7.27 -21.35
N ASP A 4 -27.95 6.09 -21.22
CA ASP A 4 -28.15 5.41 -19.94
C ASP A 4 -26.83 4.92 -19.33
N ASP A 5 -25.91 4.41 -20.15
CA ASP A 5 -24.56 4.01 -19.72
C ASP A 5 -23.78 5.22 -19.20
N LEU A 6 -23.91 6.36 -19.89
CA LEU A 6 -23.26 7.61 -19.49
C LEU A 6 -23.81 8.11 -18.15
N ILE A 7 -25.14 8.12 -17.98
CA ILE A 7 -25.78 8.55 -16.73
C ILE A 7 -25.34 7.64 -15.57
N THR A 8 -25.31 6.33 -15.80
CA THR A 8 -24.85 5.33 -14.82
C THR A 8 -23.41 5.61 -14.39
N ALA A 9 -22.50 5.79 -15.36
CA ALA A 9 -21.11 6.09 -15.08
C ALA A 9 -20.95 7.38 -14.27
N LEU A 10 -21.69 8.44 -14.62
CA LEU A 10 -21.67 9.70 -13.88
C LEU A 10 -22.16 9.56 -12.43
N ILE A 11 -23.20 8.76 -12.21
CA ILE A 11 -23.70 8.47 -10.85
C ILE A 11 -22.63 7.75 -10.04
N LEU A 12 -22.03 6.69 -10.59
CA LEU A 12 -21.00 5.91 -9.89
C LEU A 12 -19.74 6.74 -9.61
N ILE A 13 -19.30 7.58 -10.56
CA ILE A 13 -18.17 8.49 -10.38
C ILE A 13 -18.48 9.51 -9.28
N ALA A 14 -19.67 10.11 -9.28
CA ALA A 14 -20.06 11.06 -8.24
C ALA A 14 -20.10 10.40 -6.85
N SER A 15 -20.67 9.19 -6.74
CA SER A 15 -20.70 8.43 -5.49
C SER A 15 -19.31 8.02 -5.02
N PHE A 16 -18.44 7.61 -5.94
CA PHE A 16 -17.03 7.31 -5.65
C PHE A 16 -16.32 8.51 -5.02
N TYR A 17 -16.42 9.69 -5.64
CA TYR A 17 -15.80 10.91 -5.08
C TYR A 17 -16.45 11.36 -3.77
N GLY A 18 -17.76 11.10 -3.59
CA GLY A 18 -18.44 11.28 -2.30
C GLY A 18 -17.81 10.42 -1.20
N LEU A 19 -17.58 9.13 -1.47
CA LEU A 19 -16.92 8.21 -0.53
C LEU A 19 -15.46 8.57 -0.29
N PHE A 20 -14.73 8.95 -1.33
CA PHE A 20 -13.36 9.46 -1.21
C PHE A 20 -13.31 10.68 -0.28
N PHE A 21 -14.24 11.62 -0.45
CA PHE A 21 -14.34 12.80 0.41
C PHE A 21 -14.67 12.43 1.86
N ILE A 22 -15.59 11.46 2.08
CA ILE A 22 -15.87 10.92 3.42
C ILE A 22 -14.59 10.30 4.02
N GLY A 23 -13.86 9.47 3.27
CA GLY A 23 -12.63 8.85 3.75
C GLY A 23 -11.53 9.87 4.09
N LYS A 24 -11.46 10.97 3.33
CA LYS A 24 -10.61 12.12 3.64
C LYS A 24 -11.03 12.80 4.94
N LEU A 25 -12.32 13.09 5.12
CA LEU A 25 -12.84 13.70 6.36
C LEU A 25 -12.62 12.82 7.60
N VAL A 26 -12.80 11.49 7.46
CA VAL A 26 -12.53 10.54 8.54
C VAL A 26 -11.06 10.57 8.92
N ASN A 27 -10.15 10.57 7.94
CA ASN A 27 -8.71 10.67 8.20
C ASN A 27 -8.33 11.97 8.89
N ASP A 28 -8.82 13.12 8.38
CA ASP A 28 -8.63 14.45 8.99
C ASP A 28 -9.13 14.47 10.44
N PHE A 29 -10.26 13.81 10.71
CA PHE A 29 -10.85 13.74 12.04
C PHE A 29 -10.05 12.87 13.00
N LEU A 30 -9.55 11.71 12.55
CA LEU A 30 -8.75 10.79 13.36
C LEU A 30 -7.35 11.34 13.64
N HIS A 31 -6.78 12.09 12.70
CA HIS A 31 -5.40 12.58 12.77
C HIS A 31 -5.30 14.11 12.86
N ARG A 32 -6.14 14.71 13.70
CA ARG A 32 -6.17 16.17 13.94
C ARG A 32 -4.81 16.76 14.36
N GLU A 33 -3.94 15.95 14.94
CA GLU A 33 -2.59 16.32 15.33
C GLU A 33 -1.69 16.73 14.15
N TYR A 34 -1.95 16.23 12.93
CA TYR A 34 -1.12 16.54 11.75
C TYR A 34 -1.45 17.88 11.08
N ARG A 35 -2.55 18.56 11.48
CA ARG A 35 -2.96 19.88 10.96
C ARG A 35 -2.65 20.08 9.47
N LEU A 36 -3.25 19.24 8.63
CA LEU A 36 -2.87 19.07 7.22
C LEU A 36 -2.65 20.37 6.44
N THR A 37 -3.53 21.37 6.57
CA THR A 37 -3.35 22.64 5.85
C THR A 37 -2.08 23.37 6.28
N GLU A 38 -1.80 23.44 7.58
CA GLU A 38 -0.59 24.09 8.11
C GLU A 38 0.66 23.37 7.62
N GLU A 39 0.70 22.05 7.75
CA GLU A 39 1.86 21.25 7.40
C GLU A 39 2.11 21.15 5.89
N LEU A 40 1.07 20.96 5.07
CA LEU A 40 1.23 20.84 3.61
C LEU A 40 1.38 22.19 2.90
N VAL A 41 0.69 23.25 3.34
CA VAL A 41 0.61 24.52 2.58
C VAL A 41 1.49 25.62 3.16
N GLU A 42 1.60 25.72 4.49
CA GLU A 42 2.37 26.80 5.11
C GLU A 42 3.81 26.37 5.40
N LYS A 43 4.01 25.09 5.74
CA LYS A 43 5.30 24.52 6.15
C LYS A 43 6.01 23.71 5.08
N ASP A 44 5.34 23.46 3.95
CA ASP A 44 5.81 22.65 2.83
C ASP A 44 6.40 21.30 3.27
N ASN A 45 5.75 20.62 4.23
CA ASN A 45 6.28 19.39 4.84
C ASN A 45 6.19 18.20 3.85
N PRO A 46 7.32 17.73 3.29
CA PRO A 46 7.32 16.70 2.27
C PRO A 46 7.00 15.31 2.85
N ALA A 47 7.32 15.07 4.11
CA ALA A 47 7.08 13.78 4.76
C ALA A 47 5.60 13.49 4.90
N LEU A 48 4.86 14.45 5.47
CA LEU A 48 3.42 14.35 5.59
C LEU A 48 2.74 14.33 4.21
N ALA A 49 3.23 15.13 3.26
CA ALA A 49 2.71 15.14 1.89
C ALA A 49 2.84 13.75 1.22
N LEU A 50 3.97 13.06 1.38
CA LEU A 50 4.15 11.69 0.89
C LEU A 50 3.19 10.70 1.56
N ALA A 51 3.11 10.71 2.90
CA ALA A 51 2.23 9.81 3.64
C ALA A 51 0.76 9.97 3.22
N ILE A 52 0.28 11.20 3.15
CA ILE A 52 -1.11 11.52 2.77
C ILE A 52 -1.38 11.22 1.30
N SER A 53 -0.40 11.43 0.41
CA SER A 53 -0.55 11.07 -1.01
C SER A 53 -0.76 9.56 -1.17
N GLY A 54 -0.02 8.75 -0.42
CA GLY A 54 -0.21 7.29 -0.46
C GLY A 54 -1.49 6.83 0.22
N TYR A 55 -1.94 7.53 1.28
CA TYR A 55 -3.28 7.31 1.84
C TYR A 55 -4.37 7.59 0.81
N TYR A 56 -4.30 8.71 0.09
CA TYR A 56 -5.27 9.02 -0.96
C TYR A 56 -5.23 8.04 -2.12
N LEU A 57 -4.03 7.62 -2.56
CA LEU A 57 -3.90 6.57 -3.58
C LEU A 57 -4.49 5.25 -3.09
N GLY A 58 -4.18 4.86 -1.85
CA GLY A 58 -4.76 3.69 -1.20
C GLY A 58 -6.28 3.74 -1.13
N LEU A 59 -6.85 4.92 -0.86
CA LEU A 59 -8.30 5.13 -0.78
C LEU A 59 -8.96 4.99 -2.16
N VAL A 60 -8.34 5.56 -3.20
CA VAL A 60 -8.79 5.40 -4.59
C VAL A 60 -8.81 3.92 -4.97
N LEU A 61 -7.74 3.19 -4.68
CA LEU A 61 -7.63 1.77 -4.99
C LEU A 61 -8.66 0.97 -4.19
N ALA A 62 -8.74 1.16 -2.87
CA ALA A 62 -9.66 0.41 -2.01
C ALA A 62 -11.13 0.58 -2.43
N ILE A 63 -11.60 1.82 -2.64
CA ILE A 63 -12.97 2.07 -3.09
C ILE A 63 -13.18 1.56 -4.52
N GLY A 64 -12.15 1.65 -5.38
CA GLY A 64 -12.20 1.19 -6.76
C GLY A 64 -12.48 -0.32 -6.91
N GLY A 65 -12.23 -1.11 -5.86
CA GLY A 65 -12.57 -2.55 -5.85
C GLY A 65 -14.08 -2.76 -5.97
N ALA A 66 -14.88 -1.91 -5.34
CA ALA A 66 -16.35 -1.99 -5.41
C ALA A 66 -16.93 -1.59 -6.77
N LEU A 67 -16.16 -0.87 -7.60
CA LEU A 67 -16.51 -0.55 -8.98
C LEU A 67 -16.04 -1.63 -9.96
N SER A 68 -15.20 -2.56 -9.51
CA SER A 68 -14.54 -3.54 -10.35
C SER A 68 -15.29 -4.87 -10.27
N GLY A 69 -16.16 -5.13 -11.25
CA GLY A 69 -16.92 -6.37 -11.31
C GLY A 69 -18.02 -6.35 -12.36
N PRO A 70 -18.76 -7.46 -12.53
CA PRO A 70 -19.94 -7.49 -13.38
C PRO A 70 -21.01 -6.55 -12.80
N SER A 71 -21.55 -5.65 -13.63
CA SER A 71 -22.68 -4.82 -13.23
C SER A 71 -23.94 -5.68 -13.11
N ASN A 72 -24.66 -5.52 -11.99
CA ASN A 72 -25.98 -6.14 -11.78
C ASN A 72 -27.10 -5.09 -11.86
N GLY A 73 -26.78 -3.91 -12.40
CA GLY A 73 -27.68 -2.77 -12.52
C GLY A 73 -27.34 -1.66 -11.54
N VAL A 74 -27.62 -0.42 -11.95
CA VAL A 74 -27.17 0.82 -11.29
C VAL A 74 -27.46 0.86 -9.80
N ILE A 75 -28.64 0.38 -9.38
CA ILE A 75 -29.04 0.41 -7.96
C ILE A 75 -28.20 -0.58 -7.14
N SER A 76 -27.96 -1.79 -7.66
CA SER A 76 -27.13 -2.79 -6.98
C SER A 76 -25.69 -2.28 -6.88
N ASP A 77 -25.14 -1.82 -8.00
CA ASP A 77 -23.76 -1.32 -8.07
C ASP A 77 -23.57 -0.11 -7.12
N LEU A 78 -24.58 0.76 -6.99
CA LEU A 78 -24.54 1.88 -6.05
C LEU A 78 -24.61 1.42 -4.59
N ILE A 79 -25.43 0.42 -4.27
CA ILE A 79 -25.50 -0.16 -2.92
C ILE A 79 -24.16 -0.81 -2.56
N ASP A 80 -23.60 -1.60 -3.46
CA ASP A 80 -22.32 -2.28 -3.27
C ASP A 80 -21.19 -1.26 -3.11
N LEU A 81 -21.14 -0.23 -3.96
CA LEU A 81 -20.19 0.88 -3.86
C LEU A 81 -20.26 1.58 -2.49
N VAL A 82 -21.45 1.84 -1.97
CA VAL A 82 -21.60 2.48 -0.65
C VAL A 82 -21.16 1.55 0.48
N ILE A 83 -21.58 0.28 0.47
CA ILE A 83 -21.25 -0.67 1.54
C ILE A 83 -19.74 -0.94 1.57
N TYR A 84 -19.19 -1.41 0.45
CA TYR A 84 -17.77 -1.74 0.36
C TYR A 84 -16.87 -0.49 0.37
N GLY A 85 -17.34 0.64 -0.12
CA GLY A 85 -16.62 1.90 -0.04
C GLY A 85 -16.48 2.41 1.40
N LEU A 86 -17.54 2.31 2.22
CA LEU A 86 -17.45 2.64 3.65
C LEU A 86 -16.56 1.65 4.40
N GLU A 87 -16.64 0.36 4.07
CA GLU A 87 -15.71 -0.64 4.61
C GLU A 87 -14.26 -0.30 4.26
N ALA A 88 -13.97 -0.02 2.99
CA ALA A 88 -12.65 0.40 2.51
C ALA A 88 -12.10 1.61 3.29
N VAL A 89 -12.94 2.62 3.56
CA VAL A 89 -12.57 3.77 4.40
C VAL A 89 -12.15 3.32 5.80
N VAL A 90 -12.93 2.43 6.44
CA VAL A 90 -12.62 1.91 7.78
C VAL A 90 -11.31 1.13 7.77
N LEU A 91 -11.16 0.17 6.86
CA LEU A 91 -9.99 -0.70 6.77
C LEU A 91 -8.71 0.08 6.46
N LEU A 92 -8.77 1.09 5.60
CA LEU A 92 -7.60 1.90 5.29
C LEU A 92 -7.17 2.79 6.47
N ASN A 93 -8.11 3.32 7.26
CA ASN A 93 -7.76 4.04 8.49
C ASN A 93 -7.20 3.10 9.56
N LEU A 94 -7.68 1.86 9.66
CA LEU A 94 -7.04 0.84 10.50
C LEU A 94 -5.63 0.48 10.01
N SER A 95 -5.39 0.54 8.69
CA SER A 95 -4.07 0.33 8.11
C SER A 95 -3.08 1.44 8.50
N TRP A 96 -3.57 2.68 8.75
CA TRP A 96 -2.77 3.75 9.38
C TRP A 96 -2.25 3.33 10.74
N TRP A 97 -3.14 2.81 11.59
CA TRP A 97 -2.76 2.30 12.90
C TRP A 97 -1.78 1.12 12.81
N CYS A 98 -1.97 0.20 11.85
CA CYS A 98 -1.02 -0.88 11.59
C CYS A 98 0.37 -0.35 11.18
N CYS A 99 0.42 0.70 10.35
CA CYS A 99 1.66 1.30 9.92
C CYS A 99 2.43 1.91 11.10
N ASP A 100 1.76 2.71 11.94
CA ASP A 100 2.35 3.35 13.13
C ASP A 100 2.78 2.31 14.19
N ARG A 101 1.93 1.34 14.52
CA ARG A 101 2.17 0.46 15.67
C ARG A 101 2.89 -0.84 15.34
N LEU A 102 2.78 -1.34 14.13
CA LEU A 102 3.27 -2.67 13.77
C LEU A 102 4.43 -2.61 12.77
N ILE A 103 4.28 -1.84 11.69
CA ILE A 103 5.31 -1.73 10.63
C ILE A 103 6.49 -0.88 11.13
N LEU A 104 6.24 0.34 11.62
CA LEU A 104 7.25 1.24 12.17
C LEU A 104 7.28 1.21 13.70
N ASN A 105 7.23 0.01 14.30
CA ASN A 105 7.01 -0.15 15.75
C ASN A 105 8.09 0.44 16.68
N ARG A 106 9.23 0.89 16.15
CA ARG A 106 10.28 1.59 16.91
C ARG A 106 10.26 3.11 16.75
N CYS A 107 9.51 3.63 15.77
CA CYS A 107 9.41 5.05 15.45
C CYS A 107 7.97 5.51 15.67
N LYS A 108 7.76 6.67 16.29
CA LYS A 108 6.40 7.23 16.39
C LYS A 108 6.10 8.00 15.13
N LEU A 109 5.07 7.62 14.38
CA LEU A 109 4.85 8.21 13.07
C LEU A 109 4.57 9.72 13.15
N ALA A 110 3.89 10.18 14.20
CA ALA A 110 3.66 11.61 14.43
C ALA A 110 4.97 12.40 14.62
N ASP A 111 5.95 11.83 15.34
CA ASP A 111 7.24 12.48 15.54
C ASP A 111 8.01 12.54 14.21
N GLU A 112 8.08 11.41 13.49
CA GLU A 112 8.76 11.30 12.20
C GLU A 112 8.17 12.25 11.14
N LEU A 113 6.84 12.28 11.00
CA LEU A 113 6.18 13.07 9.96
C LEU A 113 6.12 14.56 10.27
N ILE A 114 5.94 14.96 11.54
CA ILE A 114 5.68 16.35 11.90
C ILE A 114 6.91 17.05 12.47
N ARG A 115 7.56 16.43 13.46
CA ARG A 115 8.71 17.03 14.14
C ARG A 115 9.96 16.93 13.28
N ASP A 116 10.25 15.71 12.83
CA ASP A 116 11.51 15.39 12.15
C ASP A 116 11.37 15.62 10.63
N ARG A 117 10.13 15.68 10.13
CA ARG A 117 9.79 15.87 8.69
C ARG A 117 10.53 14.88 7.80
N ASN A 118 10.61 13.65 8.29
CA ASN A 118 11.32 12.56 7.67
C ASN A 118 10.59 12.02 6.44
N ALA A 119 11.05 12.43 5.26
CA ALA A 119 10.48 11.96 4.00
C ALA A 119 10.66 10.44 3.79
N GLY A 120 11.61 9.79 4.48
CA GLY A 120 11.75 8.34 4.51
C GLY A 120 10.54 7.67 5.18
N ALA A 121 10.15 8.12 6.37
CA ALA A 121 8.94 7.64 7.04
C ALA A 121 7.68 7.92 6.20
N GLY A 122 7.63 9.09 5.56
CA GLY A 122 6.58 9.45 4.59
C GLY A 122 6.50 8.47 3.41
N ALA A 123 7.63 8.07 2.85
CA ALA A 123 7.70 7.07 1.78
C ALA A 123 7.24 5.68 2.25
N VAL A 124 7.63 5.25 3.45
CA VAL A 124 7.15 3.98 4.03
C VAL A 124 5.63 3.99 4.18
N CYS A 125 5.06 5.08 4.69
CA CYS A 125 3.61 5.26 4.76
C CYS A 125 2.97 5.21 3.38
N PHE A 126 3.59 5.85 2.38
CA PHE A 126 3.10 5.81 1.02
C PHE A 126 3.00 4.37 0.49
N GLY A 127 4.07 3.59 0.66
CA GLY A 127 4.10 2.18 0.27
C GLY A 127 3.09 1.33 1.04
N ALA A 128 3.01 1.50 2.35
CA ALA A 128 2.09 0.76 3.22
C ALA A 128 0.62 1.00 2.89
N PHE A 129 0.21 2.26 2.67
CA PHE A 129 -1.18 2.60 2.34
C PHE A 129 -1.54 2.24 0.92
N THR A 130 -0.62 2.39 -0.03
CA THR A 130 -0.81 1.90 -1.40
C THR A 130 -1.00 0.38 -1.38
N ALA A 131 -0.13 -0.36 -0.69
CA ALA A 131 -0.23 -1.81 -0.56
C ALA A 131 -1.56 -2.23 0.10
N SER A 132 -1.94 -1.57 1.18
CA SER A 132 -3.21 -1.81 1.88
C SER A 132 -4.42 -1.56 0.98
N GLY A 133 -4.39 -0.47 0.19
CA GLY A 133 -5.43 -0.16 -0.79
C GLY A 133 -5.57 -1.22 -1.87
N ILE A 134 -4.44 -1.75 -2.37
CA ILE A 134 -4.44 -2.85 -3.37
C ILE A 134 -4.97 -4.16 -2.78
N ILE A 135 -4.61 -4.47 -1.53
CA ILE A 135 -5.14 -5.64 -0.83
C ILE A 135 -6.67 -5.53 -0.66
N ILE A 136 -7.15 -4.36 -0.21
CA ILE A 136 -8.60 -4.11 -0.05
C ILE A 136 -9.29 -4.18 -1.41
N PHE A 137 -8.73 -3.56 -2.45
CA PHE A 137 -9.23 -3.64 -3.82
C PHE A 137 -9.42 -5.10 -4.25
N GLY A 138 -8.37 -5.92 -4.09
CA GLY A 138 -8.41 -7.34 -4.42
C GLY A 138 -9.45 -8.09 -3.62
N SER A 139 -9.56 -7.83 -2.32
CA SER A 139 -10.45 -8.57 -1.43
C SER A 139 -11.94 -8.25 -1.62
N ILE A 140 -12.25 -7.11 -2.23
CA ILE A 140 -13.61 -6.71 -2.62
C ILE A 140 -13.94 -7.17 -4.04
N THR A 141 -12.93 -7.22 -4.92
CA THR A 141 -13.09 -7.62 -6.32
C THR A 141 -13.34 -9.13 -6.42
N GLY A 142 -14.13 -9.55 -7.40
CA GLY A 142 -14.48 -10.96 -7.62
C GLY A 142 -15.87 -11.29 -7.10
N THR A 143 -16.26 -12.56 -7.19
CA THR A 143 -17.59 -13.02 -6.79
C THR A 143 -17.53 -14.02 -5.63
N GLY A 144 -18.65 -14.21 -4.92
CA GLY A 144 -18.76 -15.18 -3.81
C GLY A 144 -18.29 -14.66 -2.44
N GLY A 145 -17.56 -13.54 -2.41
CA GLY A 145 -17.14 -12.86 -1.20
C GLY A 145 -18.22 -11.98 -0.57
N ASN A 146 -17.94 -11.48 0.64
CA ASN A 146 -18.72 -10.45 1.32
C ASN A 146 -17.78 -9.58 2.19
N ILE A 147 -18.35 -8.62 2.93
CA ILE A 147 -17.58 -7.74 3.83
C ILE A 147 -16.65 -8.51 4.79
N TRP A 148 -17.07 -9.69 5.28
CA TRP A 148 -16.24 -10.49 6.19
C TRP A 148 -15.06 -11.15 5.49
N THR A 149 -15.21 -11.55 4.22
CA THR A 149 -14.06 -12.06 3.46
C THR A 149 -13.08 -10.93 3.20
N ALA A 150 -13.58 -9.74 2.84
CA ALA A 150 -12.74 -8.55 2.65
C ALA A 150 -11.94 -8.20 3.91
N LEU A 151 -12.60 -8.17 5.07
CA LEU A 151 -11.98 -7.95 6.37
C LEU A 151 -10.87 -8.98 6.69
N VAL A 152 -11.11 -10.26 6.44
CA VAL A 152 -10.13 -11.33 6.74
C VAL A 152 -8.92 -11.23 5.83
N PHE A 153 -9.10 -11.09 4.51
CA PHE A 153 -7.98 -10.96 3.58
C PHE A 153 -7.19 -9.67 3.82
N TRP A 154 -7.87 -8.57 4.13
CA TRP A 154 -7.21 -7.35 4.60
C TRP A 154 -6.38 -7.61 5.85
N GLY A 155 -6.94 -8.26 6.88
CA GLY A 155 -6.25 -8.54 8.14
C GLY A 155 -5.01 -9.42 7.96
N ILE A 156 -5.11 -10.47 7.14
CA ILE A 156 -3.96 -11.31 6.77
C ILE A 156 -2.94 -10.47 5.98
N GLY A 157 -3.40 -9.67 5.02
CA GLY A 157 -2.56 -8.76 4.24
C GLY A 157 -1.77 -7.77 5.10
N GLN A 158 -2.40 -7.13 6.09
CA GLN A 158 -1.70 -6.28 7.06
C GLN A 158 -0.64 -7.07 7.83
N GLY A 159 -0.96 -8.30 8.25
CA GLY A 159 0.01 -9.22 8.86
C GLY A 159 1.20 -9.51 7.95
N LEU A 160 0.96 -9.73 6.65
CA LEU A 160 2.01 -9.95 5.66
C LEU A 160 2.87 -8.69 5.48
N LEU A 161 2.29 -7.48 5.44
CA LEU A 161 3.07 -6.24 5.39
C LEU A 161 3.99 -6.07 6.61
N VAL A 162 3.54 -6.48 7.80
CA VAL A 162 4.39 -6.51 9.01
C VAL A 162 5.50 -7.55 8.90
N VAL A 163 5.23 -8.71 8.30
CA VAL A 163 6.26 -9.72 8.00
C VAL A 163 7.27 -9.19 6.99
N THR A 164 6.84 -8.41 5.99
CA THR A 164 7.73 -7.76 5.01
C THR A 164 8.80 -6.93 5.68
N THR A 165 8.51 -6.21 6.77
CA THR A 165 9.53 -5.47 7.53
C THR A 165 10.67 -6.37 8.00
N LYS A 166 10.33 -7.54 8.56
CA LYS A 166 11.33 -8.51 9.06
C LYS A 166 12.10 -9.18 7.94
N VAL A 167 11.42 -9.52 6.84
CA VAL A 167 12.07 -10.11 5.67
C VAL A 167 13.02 -9.10 5.04
N TYR A 168 12.60 -7.84 4.92
CA TYR A 168 13.42 -6.76 4.38
C TYR A 168 14.69 -6.54 5.22
N ASP A 169 14.56 -6.37 6.54
CA ASP A 169 15.69 -6.27 7.47
C ASP A 169 16.62 -7.49 7.41
N GLY A 170 16.07 -8.68 7.15
CA GLY A 170 16.85 -9.91 7.03
C GLY A 170 17.63 -10.04 5.73
N ILE A 171 17.23 -9.35 4.65
CA ILE A 171 17.91 -9.38 3.35
C ILE A 171 18.80 -8.15 3.12
N THR A 172 18.62 -7.08 3.88
CA THR A 172 19.48 -5.90 3.89
C THR A 172 20.61 -6.03 4.91
N SER A 173 21.71 -5.31 4.69
CA SER A 173 22.81 -5.22 5.67
C SER A 173 22.59 -4.13 6.73
N TYR A 174 21.44 -3.47 6.71
CA TYR A 174 21.07 -2.37 7.61
C TYR A 174 19.66 -2.63 8.17
N SER A 175 19.37 -2.04 9.33
CA SER A 175 18.04 -2.04 9.97
C SER A 175 17.21 -0.89 9.41
N ILE A 176 16.02 -1.17 8.86
CA ILE A 176 15.15 -0.13 8.33
C ILE A 176 14.78 0.87 9.40
N HIS A 177 14.50 0.42 10.62
CA HIS A 177 14.10 1.31 11.72
C HIS A 177 15.24 2.27 12.11
N ASP A 178 16.47 1.76 12.18
CA ASP A 178 17.63 2.58 12.55
C ASP A 178 17.93 3.61 11.45
N GLU A 179 17.63 3.28 10.19
CA GLU A 179 17.78 4.22 9.07
C GLU A 179 16.65 5.24 9.00
N ILE A 180 15.40 4.85 9.32
CA ILE A 180 14.30 5.80 9.45
C ILE A 180 14.58 6.78 10.60
N GLU A 181 15.05 6.33 11.77
CA GLU A 181 15.39 7.23 12.89
C GLU A 181 16.54 8.22 12.56
N LYS A 182 17.31 7.97 11.49
CA LYS A 182 18.35 8.87 10.96
C LYS A 182 17.86 9.74 9.80
N ASP A 183 16.56 9.81 9.56
CA ASP A 183 15.96 10.53 8.43
C ASP A 183 16.41 10.03 7.04
N ASN A 184 16.78 8.74 6.93
CA ASN A 184 17.24 8.18 5.67
C ASN A 184 16.08 7.94 4.68
N VAL A 185 15.88 8.91 3.80
CA VAL A 185 14.87 8.85 2.73
C VAL A 185 15.10 7.67 1.78
N ALA A 186 16.36 7.34 1.46
CA ALA A 186 16.68 6.25 0.54
C ALA A 186 16.22 4.89 1.10
N ALA A 187 16.49 4.63 2.39
CA ALA A 187 16.04 3.42 3.05
C ALA A 187 14.50 3.31 3.05
N GLY A 188 13.81 4.42 3.37
CA GLY A 188 12.35 4.48 3.35
C GLY A 188 11.75 4.21 1.97
N VAL A 189 12.33 4.77 0.90
CA VAL A 189 11.89 4.54 -0.48
C VAL A 189 12.10 3.09 -0.91
N GLY A 190 13.27 2.50 -0.63
CA GLY A 190 13.55 1.10 -0.95
C GLY A 190 12.57 0.15 -0.26
N PHE A 191 12.32 0.36 1.03
CA PHE A 191 11.37 -0.42 1.80
C PHE A 191 9.92 -0.23 1.34
N ALA A 192 9.52 0.99 0.98
CA ALA A 192 8.20 1.27 0.42
C ALA A 192 7.92 0.46 -0.85
N GLY A 193 8.93 0.27 -1.71
CA GLY A 193 8.82 -0.57 -2.90
C GLY A 193 8.59 -2.05 -2.55
N ALA A 194 9.23 -2.57 -1.51
CA ALA A 194 9.02 -3.94 -1.04
C ALA A 194 7.60 -4.13 -0.47
N LEU A 195 7.10 -3.15 0.31
CA LEU A 195 5.72 -3.16 0.80
C LEU A 195 4.71 -3.13 -0.35
N ALA A 196 4.91 -2.24 -1.32
CA ALA A 196 4.06 -2.15 -2.51
C ALA A 196 4.06 -3.45 -3.32
N ALA A 197 5.23 -4.09 -3.49
CA ALA A 197 5.35 -5.36 -4.20
C ALA A 197 4.55 -6.49 -3.52
N ILE A 198 4.65 -6.65 -2.20
CA ILE A 198 3.85 -7.62 -1.45
C ILE A 198 2.35 -7.28 -1.51
N GLY A 199 1.99 -6.00 -1.43
CA GLY A 199 0.62 -5.53 -1.61
C GLY A 199 0.05 -5.88 -2.99
N ILE A 200 0.83 -5.70 -4.06
CA ILE A 200 0.46 -6.08 -5.42
C ILE A 200 0.21 -7.58 -5.51
N ILE A 201 1.16 -8.40 -5.07
CA ILE A 201 1.06 -9.87 -5.16
C ILE A 201 -0.16 -10.39 -4.40
N THR A 202 -0.33 -9.92 -3.17
CA THR A 202 -1.44 -10.37 -2.30
C THR A 202 -2.78 -9.83 -2.78
N GLY A 203 -2.88 -8.57 -3.19
CA GLY A 203 -4.11 -8.04 -3.78
C GLY A 203 -4.50 -8.74 -5.09
N PHE A 204 -3.53 -9.10 -5.94
CA PHE A 204 -3.80 -9.90 -7.14
C PHE A 204 -4.28 -11.32 -6.82
N ALA A 205 -3.80 -11.92 -5.72
CA ALA A 205 -4.28 -13.22 -5.27
C ALA A 205 -5.68 -13.13 -4.64
N ALA A 206 -5.99 -12.05 -3.92
CA ALA A 206 -7.29 -11.85 -3.29
C ALA A 206 -8.45 -11.61 -4.27
N ARG A 207 -8.17 -11.11 -5.49
CA ARG A 207 -9.20 -10.79 -6.50
C ARG A 207 -9.90 -12.02 -7.11
N LEU A 208 -9.40 -13.22 -6.81
CA LEU A 208 -9.95 -14.46 -7.34
C LEU A 208 -11.33 -14.72 -6.71
N ASP A 209 -12.22 -15.39 -7.46
CA ASP A 209 -13.55 -15.72 -6.95
C ASP A 209 -13.46 -16.54 -5.65
N PHE A 210 -14.20 -16.11 -4.64
CA PHE A 210 -14.26 -16.79 -3.36
C PHE A 210 -15.17 -18.02 -3.48
N THR A 211 -14.56 -19.21 -3.43
CA THR A 211 -15.28 -20.49 -3.49
C THR A 211 -15.36 -21.18 -2.13
N SER A 212 -14.26 -21.17 -1.38
CA SER A 212 -14.17 -21.68 -0.01
C SER A 212 -12.95 -21.10 0.69
N TRP A 213 -12.98 -21.07 2.02
CA TRP A 213 -11.85 -20.61 2.81
C TRP A 213 -10.57 -21.41 2.55
N GLU A 214 -10.68 -22.73 2.40
CA GLU A 214 -9.51 -23.60 2.16
C GLU A 214 -8.80 -23.21 0.86
N ASN A 215 -9.53 -23.16 -0.26
CA ASN A 215 -8.95 -22.83 -1.56
C ASN A 215 -8.43 -21.39 -1.60
N SER A 216 -9.24 -20.43 -1.18
CA SER A 216 -8.87 -19.02 -1.30
C SER A 216 -7.71 -18.63 -0.36
N LEU A 217 -7.63 -19.23 0.84
CA LEU A 217 -6.46 -19.02 1.70
C LEU A 217 -5.23 -19.75 1.17
N TYR A 218 -5.38 -20.93 0.57
CA TYR A 218 -4.28 -21.65 -0.06
C TYR A 218 -3.67 -20.81 -1.19
N ASP A 219 -4.47 -20.27 -2.09
CA ASP A 219 -4.00 -19.44 -3.21
C ASP A 219 -3.34 -18.15 -2.70
N PHE A 220 -4.01 -17.44 -1.78
CA PHE A 220 -3.53 -16.18 -1.22
C PHE A 220 -2.18 -16.34 -0.48
N VAL A 221 -2.08 -17.34 0.40
CA VAL A 221 -0.85 -17.59 1.18
C VAL A 221 0.27 -18.14 0.29
N THR A 222 -0.04 -19.01 -0.67
CA THR A 222 0.97 -19.55 -1.60
C THR A 222 1.60 -18.43 -2.42
N MET A 223 0.78 -17.51 -2.94
CA MET A 223 1.28 -16.34 -3.65
C MET A 223 2.09 -15.40 -2.75
N ALA A 224 1.67 -15.18 -1.50
CA ALA A 224 2.43 -14.39 -0.55
C ALA A 224 3.81 -15.00 -0.23
N VAL A 225 3.86 -16.32 0.02
CA VAL A 225 5.12 -17.05 0.27
C VAL A 225 6.03 -16.96 -0.94
N PHE A 226 5.50 -17.14 -2.15
CA PHE A 226 6.27 -16.97 -3.38
C PHE A 226 6.81 -15.55 -3.51
N GLY A 227 5.99 -14.53 -3.22
CA GLY A 227 6.43 -13.14 -3.19
C GLY A 227 7.59 -12.89 -2.23
N PHE A 228 7.54 -13.43 -1.00
CA PHE A 228 8.64 -13.32 -0.04
C PHE A 228 9.92 -14.00 -0.51
N VAL A 229 9.82 -15.16 -1.16
CA VAL A 229 10.99 -15.84 -1.77
C VAL A 229 11.56 -15.01 -2.91
N MET A 230 10.72 -14.31 -3.67
CA MET A 230 11.13 -13.50 -4.80
C MET A 230 11.75 -12.15 -4.41
N LEU A 231 11.47 -11.59 -3.24
CA LEU A 231 12.10 -10.35 -2.76
C LEU A 231 13.65 -10.42 -2.77
N PRO A 232 14.33 -11.37 -2.09
CA PRO A 232 15.79 -11.47 -2.16
C PRO A 232 16.30 -11.74 -3.57
N VAL A 233 15.55 -12.49 -4.38
CA VAL A 233 15.91 -12.75 -5.78
C VAL A 233 15.89 -11.45 -6.58
N ALA A 234 14.82 -10.66 -6.48
CA ALA A 234 14.70 -9.35 -7.13
C ALA A 234 15.82 -8.40 -6.69
N ARG A 235 16.17 -8.39 -5.40
CA ARG A 235 17.31 -7.61 -4.88
C ARG A 235 18.63 -8.01 -5.55
N VAL A 236 18.95 -9.31 -5.57
CA VAL A 236 20.18 -9.84 -6.19
C VAL A 236 20.22 -9.55 -7.69
N LEU A 237 19.08 -9.68 -8.39
CA LEU A 237 19.00 -9.36 -9.82
C LEU A 237 19.22 -7.87 -10.06
N THR A 238 18.71 -7.00 -9.17
CA THR A 238 18.92 -5.55 -9.27
C THR A 238 20.38 -5.19 -9.10
N ASP A 239 21.05 -5.71 -8.07
CA ASP A 239 22.51 -5.52 -7.86
C ASP A 239 23.34 -6.02 -9.05
N ARG A 240 22.91 -7.09 -9.73
CA ARG A 240 23.69 -7.70 -10.84
C ARG A 240 23.39 -7.12 -12.21
N ILE A 241 22.15 -6.70 -12.46
CA ILE A 241 21.67 -6.30 -13.78
C ILE A 241 21.52 -4.78 -13.87
N LEU A 242 20.85 -4.18 -12.89
CA LEU A 242 20.48 -2.77 -12.93
C LEU A 242 21.59 -1.88 -12.36
N LEU A 243 22.35 -2.36 -11.36
CA LEU A 243 23.45 -1.63 -10.73
C LEU A 243 24.73 -2.48 -10.59
N PRO A 244 25.30 -3.02 -11.69
CA PRO A 244 26.35 -4.04 -11.65
C PRO A 244 27.66 -3.66 -10.96
N THR A 245 27.93 -2.37 -10.75
CA THR A 245 29.21 -1.87 -10.24
C THR A 245 29.22 -1.57 -8.73
N ARG A 246 28.05 -1.52 -8.09
CA ARG A 246 27.88 -1.11 -6.69
C ARG A 246 26.79 -1.98 -6.04
N ARG A 247 26.86 -2.14 -4.71
CA ARG A 247 25.81 -2.83 -3.96
C ARG A 247 24.78 -1.82 -3.51
N LEU A 248 23.49 -2.13 -3.67
CA LEU A 248 22.39 -1.27 -3.23
C LEU A 248 22.50 -0.87 -1.76
N SER A 249 22.83 -1.81 -0.87
CA SER A 249 22.92 -1.52 0.57
C SER A 249 24.02 -0.51 0.89
N ASP A 250 25.13 -0.53 0.16
CA ASP A 250 26.22 0.43 0.35
C ASP A 250 25.79 1.82 -0.13
N GLU A 251 25.04 1.91 -1.23
CA GLU A 251 24.51 3.17 -1.75
C GLU A 251 23.39 3.77 -0.86
N ILE A 252 22.56 2.92 -0.27
CA ILE A 252 21.38 3.36 0.50
C ILE A 252 21.73 3.72 1.94
N ALA A 253 22.59 2.95 2.62
CA ALA A 253 22.87 3.14 4.05
C ALA A 253 24.38 3.24 4.37
N GLY A 254 25.26 2.93 3.42
CA GLY A 254 26.72 2.92 3.63
C GLY A 254 27.42 4.24 3.30
N GLN A 255 26.71 5.25 2.79
CA GLN A 255 27.27 6.55 2.40
C GLN A 255 26.96 7.63 3.44
N GLU A 256 27.81 8.68 3.48
CA GLU A 256 27.52 9.89 4.28
C GLU A 256 26.22 10.57 3.83
N VAL A 257 25.92 10.55 2.53
CA VAL A 257 24.66 11.04 1.95
C VAL A 257 23.97 9.86 1.26
N PRO A 258 22.85 9.36 1.80
CA PRO A 258 22.10 8.26 1.21
C PRO A 258 21.67 8.50 -0.24
N ASN A 259 21.87 7.51 -1.11
CA ASN A 259 21.55 7.63 -2.53
C ASN A 259 20.08 7.28 -2.82
N ILE A 260 19.22 8.30 -2.86
CA ILE A 260 17.79 8.16 -3.18
C ILE A 260 17.58 7.58 -4.60
N GLY A 261 18.48 7.89 -5.55
CA GLY A 261 18.41 7.35 -6.91
C GLY A 261 18.53 5.83 -6.95
N ALA A 262 19.48 5.27 -6.18
CA ALA A 262 19.62 3.82 -6.01
C ALA A 262 18.37 3.20 -5.38
N ALA A 263 17.78 3.87 -4.38
CA ALA A 263 16.54 3.43 -3.76
C ALA A 263 15.34 3.42 -4.72
N PHE A 264 15.23 4.39 -5.64
CA PHE A 264 14.18 4.34 -6.67
C PHE A 264 14.34 3.14 -7.60
N ILE A 265 15.57 2.80 -8.00
CA ILE A 265 15.84 1.61 -8.81
C ILE A 265 15.45 0.35 -8.03
N GLU A 266 15.79 0.27 -6.74
CA GLU A 266 15.38 -0.83 -5.88
C GLU A 266 13.85 -0.93 -5.79
N ALA A 267 13.16 0.16 -5.49
CA ALA A 267 11.72 0.15 -5.32
C ALA A 267 10.98 -0.27 -6.59
N VAL A 268 11.37 0.30 -7.74
CA VAL A 268 10.81 -0.07 -9.05
C VAL A 268 11.12 -1.52 -9.40
N SER A 269 12.27 -2.04 -9.02
CA SER A 269 12.62 -3.45 -9.27
C SER A 269 11.69 -4.41 -8.53
N TYR A 270 11.34 -4.15 -7.27
CA TYR A 270 10.39 -4.97 -6.52
C TYR A 270 9.00 -4.88 -7.13
N ILE A 271 8.53 -3.67 -7.44
CA ILE A 271 7.21 -3.44 -8.04
C ILE A 271 7.12 -4.14 -9.41
N GLY A 272 8.14 -4.00 -10.25
CA GLY A 272 8.23 -4.66 -11.55
C GLY A 272 8.23 -6.18 -11.43
N ALA A 273 9.01 -6.74 -10.50
CA ALA A 273 9.02 -8.17 -10.22
C ALA A 273 7.64 -8.66 -9.75
N ALA A 274 6.95 -7.91 -8.88
CA ALA A 274 5.60 -8.25 -8.43
C ALA A 274 4.61 -8.34 -9.59
N PHE A 275 4.62 -7.38 -10.52
CA PHE A 275 3.76 -7.45 -11.71
C PHE A 275 4.08 -8.64 -12.61
N VAL A 276 5.35 -8.91 -12.87
CA VAL A 276 5.77 -10.07 -13.68
C VAL A 276 5.30 -11.37 -13.04
N ILE A 277 5.44 -11.51 -11.72
CA ILE A 277 4.93 -12.66 -10.96
C ILE A 277 3.42 -12.80 -11.16
N CYS A 278 2.67 -11.72 -10.98
CA CYS A 278 1.21 -11.73 -11.08
C CYS A 278 0.69 -12.02 -12.49
N TRP A 279 1.44 -11.67 -13.54
CA TRP A 279 1.07 -11.97 -14.94
C TRP A 279 1.38 -13.40 -15.35
N CYS A 280 2.31 -14.07 -14.65
CA CYS A 280 2.66 -15.45 -14.90
C CYS A 280 1.90 -16.46 -14.03
N ALA A 281 1.17 -15.98 -13.02
CA ALA A 281 0.38 -16.78 -12.08
C ALA A 281 -1.01 -17.14 -12.61
#